data_AF-A0A059WW23-F1
#
_entry.id   AF-A0A059WW23-F1
#
_cell.length_a   1.000
_cell.length_b   1.000
_cell.length_c   1.000
_cell.angle_alpha   90.00
_cell.angle_beta   90.00
_cell.angle_gamma   90.00
#
_symmetry.space_group_name_H-M   'P 1'
#
loop_
_entity.id
_entity.type
_entity.pdbx_description
1 polymer ?
#
loop_
_entity_poly.entity_id
_entity_poly.type
_entity_poly.pdbx_seq_one_letter_code
_entity_poly.pdbx_strand_id
1 'polypeptide(L)'
;MREYHELLRLVLEKGRRKNDRTGVGTISYFGAQTRFDLSKGFPLLTTKRVHLKSVLFELLWFIRGGTNIRFLTNHGVTIWNEWADANGDLGRIYGAQWCDWRTADGRSINQLKDVLSAIRKNPDSRRLLVTAWNPGEIDQMKLPPCHAM
;
A
#
# COMPACT_ATOMS: atom_id res chain seq x y z
N MET A 1 -9.66 -8.66 15.38
CA MET A 1 -9.12 -9.67 14.44
C MET A 1 -10.14 -10.69 13.96
N ARG A 2 -11.35 -10.78 14.55
CA ARG A 2 -12.43 -11.64 14.01
C ARG A 2 -12.79 -11.23 12.59
N GLU A 3 -12.75 -9.93 12.33
CA GLU A 3 -13.09 -9.29 11.06
C GLU A 3 -12.18 -9.74 9.91
N TYR A 4 -10.90 -10.01 10.17
CA TYR A 4 -9.98 -10.60 9.17
C TYR A 4 -10.32 -12.06 8.88
N HIS A 5 -10.66 -12.85 9.91
CA HIS A 5 -11.05 -14.24 9.73
C HIS A 5 -12.41 -14.41 9.04
N GLU A 6 -13.35 -13.49 9.30
CA GLU A 6 -14.62 -13.43 8.56
C GLU A 6 -14.40 -13.12 7.09
N LEU A 7 -13.48 -12.20 6.76
CA LEU A 7 -13.10 -11.92 5.38
C LEU A 7 -12.46 -13.16 4.70
N LEU A 8 -11.56 -13.86 5.39
CA LEU A 8 -10.99 -15.11 4.87
C LEU A 8 -12.07 -16.18 4.64
N ARG A 9 -12.98 -16.34 5.60
CA ARG A 9 -14.10 -17.29 5.50
C ARG A 9 -15.01 -16.94 4.31
N LEU A 10 -15.33 -15.67 4.11
CA LEU A 10 -16.11 -15.20 2.96
C LEU A 10 -15.45 -15.63 1.64
N VAL A 11 -14.14 -15.42 1.49
CA VAL A 11 -13.41 -15.84 0.28
C VAL A 11 -13.43 -17.35 0.11
N LEU A 12 -13.21 -18.13 1.17
CA LEU A 12 -13.17 -19.59 1.10
C LEU A 12 -14.55 -20.20 0.77
N GLU A 13 -15.62 -19.67 1.33
CA GLU A 13 -16.98 -20.23 1.19
C GLU A 13 -17.73 -19.71 -0.04
N LYS A 14 -17.49 -18.45 -0.44
CA LYS A 14 -18.25 -17.78 -1.51
C LYS A 14 -17.40 -17.38 -2.71
N GLY A 15 -16.08 -17.52 -2.62
CA GLY A 15 -15.19 -17.18 -3.72
C GLY A 15 -15.27 -18.16 -4.88
N ARG A 16 -14.84 -17.70 -6.06
CA ARG A 16 -14.74 -18.51 -7.29
C ARG A 16 -13.27 -18.75 -7.62
N ARG A 17 -12.97 -19.92 -8.20
CA ARG A 17 -11.63 -20.19 -8.74
C ARG A 17 -11.35 -19.25 -9.91
N LYS A 18 -10.18 -18.63 -9.93
CA LYS A 18 -9.70 -17.75 -11.01
C LYS A 18 -8.20 -17.95 -11.23
N ASN A 19 -7.79 -17.93 -12.48
CA ASN A 19 -6.37 -17.84 -12.83
C ASN A 19 -5.84 -16.44 -12.50
N ASP A 20 -4.54 -16.33 -12.24
CA ASP A 20 -3.84 -15.08 -11.95
C ASP A 20 -2.54 -14.99 -12.77
N ARG A 21 -1.87 -13.82 -12.74
CA ARG A 21 -0.68 -13.57 -13.57
C ARG A 21 0.50 -14.48 -13.24
N THR A 22 0.55 -15.02 -12.01
CA THR A 22 1.65 -15.90 -11.57
C THR A 22 1.46 -17.35 -12.02
N GLY A 23 0.28 -17.70 -12.55
CA GLY A 23 -0.05 -19.06 -12.97
C GLY A 23 -0.40 -20.02 -11.84
N VAL A 24 -0.45 -19.55 -10.58
CA VAL A 24 -0.75 -20.37 -9.40
C VAL A 24 -2.26 -20.64 -9.26
N GLY A 25 -3.08 -19.66 -9.61
CA GLY A 25 -4.53 -19.70 -9.40
C GLY A 25 -4.95 -19.25 -8.00
N THR A 26 -6.19 -18.77 -7.88
CA THR A 26 -6.74 -18.16 -6.67
C THR A 26 -8.19 -18.59 -6.44
N ILE A 27 -8.65 -18.50 -5.19
CA ILE A 27 -10.08 -18.39 -4.86
C ILE A 27 -10.33 -16.91 -4.61
N SER A 28 -11.25 -16.31 -5.36
CA SER A 28 -11.44 -14.86 -5.41
C SER A 28 -12.88 -14.45 -5.15
N TYR A 29 -13.04 -13.39 -4.36
CA TYR A 29 -14.30 -12.69 -4.13
C TYR A 29 -14.06 -11.20 -4.43
N PHE A 30 -14.99 -10.54 -5.12
CA PHE A 30 -14.85 -9.13 -5.52
C PHE A 30 -15.81 -8.24 -4.71
N GLY A 31 -15.28 -7.16 -4.14
CA GLY A 31 -16.04 -6.21 -3.34
C GLY A 31 -16.34 -6.72 -1.94
N ALA A 32 -15.39 -6.57 -1.02
CA ALA A 32 -15.57 -6.87 0.39
C ALA A 32 -15.08 -5.71 1.25
N GLN A 33 -15.70 -5.52 2.40
CA GLN A 33 -15.36 -4.45 3.32
C GLN A 33 -15.24 -5.01 4.74
N THR A 34 -14.25 -4.50 5.47
CA THR A 34 -14.04 -4.77 6.88
C THR A 34 -13.75 -3.45 7.60
N ARG A 35 -13.98 -3.40 8.91
CA ARG A 35 -13.74 -2.20 9.73
C ARG A 35 -13.05 -2.62 11.01
N PHE A 36 -12.04 -1.85 11.42
CA PHE A 36 -11.31 -2.06 12.67
C PHE A 36 -11.43 -0.81 13.53
N ASP A 37 -11.95 -0.96 14.73
CA ASP A 37 -12.03 0.12 15.72
C ASP A 37 -10.70 0.22 16.47
N LEU A 38 -9.92 1.25 16.14
CA LEU A 38 -8.58 1.44 16.69
C LEU A 38 -8.59 1.83 18.18
N SER A 39 -9.72 2.32 18.73
CA SER A 39 -9.80 2.59 20.17
C SER A 39 -9.85 1.31 21.01
N LYS A 40 -10.16 0.15 20.39
CA LYS A 40 -10.16 -1.17 21.03
C LYS A 40 -8.80 -1.86 21.00
N GLY A 41 -7.82 -1.30 20.28
CA GLY A 41 -6.46 -1.81 20.20
C GLY A 41 -5.88 -1.81 18.77
N PHE A 42 -4.61 -2.19 18.66
CA PHE A 42 -3.91 -2.26 17.38
C PHE A 42 -4.29 -3.55 16.63
N PRO A 43 -4.82 -3.47 15.39
CA PRO A 43 -5.36 -4.63 14.65
C PRO A 43 -4.25 -5.49 14.01
N LEU A 44 -3.25 -5.90 14.79
CA LEU A 44 -2.25 -6.87 14.36
C LEU A 44 -2.81 -8.28 14.50
N LEU A 45 -2.64 -9.09 13.46
CA LEU A 45 -3.10 -10.48 13.49
C LEU A 45 -2.38 -11.27 14.58
N THR A 46 -3.16 -11.96 15.42
CA THR A 46 -2.66 -12.72 16.57
C THR A 46 -2.66 -14.23 16.32
N THR A 47 -3.38 -14.71 15.32
CA THR A 47 -3.51 -16.14 14.98
C THR A 47 -2.34 -16.68 14.16
N LYS A 48 -1.45 -15.80 13.70
CA LYS A 48 -0.10 -16.14 13.22
C LYS A 48 0.85 -15.01 13.57
N ARG A 49 2.14 -15.31 13.75
CA ARG A 49 3.15 -14.27 13.97
C ARG A 49 3.30 -13.42 12.69
N VAL A 50 3.14 -12.11 12.84
CA VAL A 50 3.41 -11.13 11.77
C VAL A 50 4.79 -10.52 11.99
N HIS A 51 5.58 -10.40 10.93
CA HIS A 51 6.89 -9.76 10.99
C HIS A 51 6.75 -8.22 11.02
N LEU A 52 6.39 -7.68 12.18
CA LEU A 52 6.04 -6.26 12.37
C LEU A 52 7.17 -5.31 11.94
N LYS A 53 8.44 -5.72 12.10
CA LYS A 53 9.60 -4.94 11.66
C LYS A 53 9.51 -4.56 10.18
N SER A 54 9.15 -5.49 9.30
CA SER A 54 9.01 -5.19 7.86
C SER A 54 7.91 -4.16 7.60
N VAL A 55 6.75 -4.31 8.25
CA VAL A 55 5.60 -3.41 8.08
C VAL A 55 5.96 -1.97 8.49
N LEU A 56 6.67 -1.80 9.62
CA LEU A 56 7.07 -0.48 10.10
C LEU A 56 8.09 0.18 9.17
N PHE A 57 9.13 -0.54 8.75
CA PHE A 57 10.16 0.04 7.87
C PHE A 57 9.64 0.30 6.45
N GLU A 58 8.71 -0.50 5.95
CA GLU A 58 8.01 -0.22 4.69
C GLU A 58 7.19 1.07 4.78
N LEU A 59 6.39 1.26 5.84
CA LEU A 59 5.64 2.49 6.03
C LEU A 59 6.57 3.71 6.15
N LEU A 60 7.64 3.61 6.95
CA LEU A 60 8.65 4.66 7.08
C LEU A 60 9.31 4.99 5.74
N TRP A 61 9.57 3.99 4.92
CA TRP A 61 10.14 4.16 3.59
C TRP A 61 9.16 4.87 2.63
N PHE A 62 7.88 4.49 2.62
CA PHE A 62 6.86 5.16 1.80
C PHE A 62 6.69 6.63 2.17
N ILE A 63 6.54 6.97 3.46
CA ILE A 63 6.34 8.37 3.88
C ILE A 63 7.58 9.25 3.67
N ARG A 64 8.75 8.65 3.42
CA ARG A 64 9.98 9.34 3.01
C ARG A 64 10.06 9.57 1.49
N GLY A 65 9.11 9.06 0.73
CA GLY A 65 9.15 9.07 -0.73
C GLY A 65 10.02 7.98 -1.35
N GLY A 66 10.37 6.95 -0.57
CA GLY A 66 11.31 5.91 -0.99
C GLY A 66 10.75 5.01 -2.09
N THR A 67 11.61 4.71 -3.08
CA THR A 67 11.33 3.79 -4.19
C THR A 67 12.48 2.82 -4.50
N ASN A 68 13.62 2.98 -3.82
CA ASN A 68 14.76 2.07 -3.88
C ASN A 68 14.84 1.22 -2.61
N ILE A 69 15.09 -0.08 -2.75
CA ILE A 69 15.07 -1.05 -1.65
C ILE A 69 16.23 -0.90 -0.67
N ARG A 70 17.28 -0.12 -0.98
CA ARG A 70 18.48 0.02 -0.13
C ARG A 70 18.15 0.43 1.30
N PHE A 71 17.15 1.30 1.48
CA PHE A 71 16.69 1.67 2.82
C PHE A 71 16.13 0.45 3.57
N LEU A 72 15.35 -0.39 2.91
CA LEU A 72 14.75 -1.59 3.50
C LEU A 72 15.83 -2.63 3.81
N THR A 73 16.72 -2.92 2.86
CA THR A 73 17.78 -3.92 3.03
C THR A 73 18.77 -3.54 4.12
N ASN A 74 19.14 -2.26 4.24
CA ASN A 74 19.97 -1.76 5.34
C ASN A 74 19.34 -1.96 6.73
N HIS A 75 18.01 -2.09 6.79
CA HIS A 75 17.28 -2.40 8.03
C HIS A 75 16.89 -3.88 8.13
N GLY A 76 17.40 -4.74 7.25
CA GLY A 76 17.12 -6.18 7.23
C GLY A 76 15.69 -6.53 6.79
N VAL A 77 15.11 -5.71 5.92
CA VAL A 77 13.79 -5.93 5.32
C VAL A 77 13.94 -6.24 3.84
N THR A 78 13.41 -7.38 3.40
CA THR A 78 13.63 -7.93 2.05
C THR A 78 12.34 -8.11 1.24
N ILE A 79 11.20 -7.63 1.75
CA ILE A 79 9.85 -7.90 1.20
C ILE A 79 9.58 -7.29 -0.18
N TRP A 80 10.55 -6.56 -0.76
CA TRP A 80 10.47 -5.90 -2.06
C TRP A 80 11.57 -6.38 -3.02
N ASN A 81 12.44 -7.29 -2.59
CA ASN A 81 13.65 -7.67 -3.33
C ASN A 81 13.33 -8.29 -4.69
N GLU A 82 12.27 -9.10 -4.76
CA GLU A 82 11.88 -9.87 -5.95
C GLU A 82 11.37 -9.00 -7.11
N TRP A 83 11.01 -7.75 -6.85
CA TRP A 83 10.49 -6.82 -7.86
C TRP A 83 11.48 -5.74 -8.27
N ALA A 84 12.51 -5.51 -7.47
CA ALA A 84 13.50 -4.49 -7.73
C ALA A 84 14.38 -4.88 -8.92
N ASP A 85 14.87 -3.89 -9.68
CA ASP A 85 15.89 -4.14 -10.69
C ASP A 85 17.29 -4.32 -10.09
N ALA A 86 18.30 -4.47 -10.95
CA ALA A 86 19.70 -4.67 -10.54
C ALA A 86 20.27 -3.52 -9.68
N ASN A 87 19.69 -2.32 -9.74
CA ASN A 87 20.10 -1.16 -8.92
C ASN A 87 19.27 -1.04 -7.63
N GLY A 88 18.27 -1.90 -7.46
CA GLY A 88 17.34 -1.87 -6.34
C GLY A 88 16.13 -0.96 -6.55
N ASP A 89 15.89 -0.47 -7.77
CA ASP A 89 14.81 0.48 -8.07
C ASP A 89 13.50 -0.22 -8.44
N LEU A 90 12.40 0.36 -7.96
CA LEU A 90 11.03 -0.13 -8.21
C LEU A 90 10.21 0.76 -9.14
N GLY A 91 10.82 1.81 -9.70
CA GLY A 91 10.11 2.88 -10.39
C GLY A 91 9.37 3.80 -9.42
N ARG A 92 8.43 4.61 -9.91
CA ARG A 92 7.73 5.63 -9.12
C ARG A 92 6.52 5.07 -8.37
N ILE A 93 6.72 4.04 -7.56
CA ILE A 93 5.67 3.42 -6.75
C ILE A 93 5.25 4.31 -5.55
N TYR A 94 4.33 3.81 -4.72
CA TYR A 94 3.70 4.45 -3.55
C TYR A 94 4.40 5.69 -2.98
N GLY A 95 5.63 5.57 -2.47
CA GLY A 95 6.34 6.69 -1.86
C GLY A 95 6.48 7.90 -2.78
N ALA A 96 6.85 7.68 -4.04
CA ALA A 96 6.93 8.76 -5.03
C ALA A 96 5.56 9.39 -5.29
N GLN A 97 4.48 8.60 -5.36
CA GLN A 97 3.14 9.16 -5.55
C GLN A 97 2.67 9.94 -4.32
N TRP A 98 2.92 9.45 -3.12
CA TRP A 98 2.49 10.08 -1.87
C TRP A 98 3.23 11.40 -1.57
N CYS A 99 4.51 11.47 -1.93
CA CYS A 99 5.39 12.58 -1.53
C CYS A 99 5.81 13.50 -2.68
N ASP A 100 5.68 13.06 -3.93
CA ASP A 100 6.22 13.72 -5.14
C ASP A 100 5.34 13.44 -6.37
N TRP A 101 4.01 13.50 -6.27
CA TRP A 101 3.15 13.24 -7.43
C TRP A 101 3.43 14.24 -8.56
N ARG A 102 3.80 13.75 -9.76
CA ARG A 102 4.11 14.58 -10.92
C ARG A 102 2.85 14.95 -11.69
N THR A 103 2.67 16.25 -11.93
CA THR A 103 1.56 16.79 -12.71
C THR A 103 1.97 17.06 -14.16
N ALA A 104 0.98 17.21 -15.04
CA ALA A 104 1.23 17.50 -16.46
C ALA A 104 1.91 18.86 -16.71
N ASP A 105 1.76 19.82 -15.80
CA ASP A 105 2.41 21.14 -15.83
C ASP A 105 3.78 21.16 -15.14
N GLY A 106 4.34 19.98 -14.80
CA GLY A 106 5.70 19.84 -14.25
C GLY A 106 5.83 20.11 -12.76
N ARG A 107 4.71 20.34 -12.03
CA ARG A 107 4.73 20.45 -10.57
C ARG A 107 4.89 19.08 -9.91
N SER A 108 5.29 19.14 -8.64
CA SER A 108 5.31 18.01 -7.71
C SER A 108 4.34 18.29 -6.55
N ILE A 109 3.47 17.32 -6.24
CA ILE A 109 2.48 17.42 -5.16
C ILE A 109 2.85 16.44 -4.05
N ASN A 110 3.00 16.94 -2.83
CA ASN A 110 3.19 16.12 -1.63
C ASN A 110 1.84 15.90 -0.94
N GLN A 111 1.12 14.85 -1.36
CA GLN A 111 -0.22 14.54 -0.88
C GLN A 111 -0.29 14.33 0.64
N LEU A 112 0.76 13.78 1.26
CA LEU A 112 0.81 13.60 2.71
C LEU A 112 0.86 14.93 3.47
N LYS A 113 1.66 15.89 2.99
CA LYS A 113 1.69 17.24 3.58
C LYS A 113 0.36 17.95 3.39
N ASP A 114 -0.25 17.80 2.22
CA ASP A 114 -1.52 18.44 1.89
C ASP A 114 -2.66 17.91 2.76
N VAL A 115 -2.78 16.58 2.92
CA VAL A 115 -3.82 15.99 3.77
C VAL A 115 -3.62 16.33 5.24
N LEU A 116 -2.38 16.36 5.74
CA LEU A 116 -2.09 16.79 7.13
C LEU A 116 -2.48 18.25 7.36
N SER A 117 -2.17 19.13 6.40
CA SER A 117 -2.57 20.54 6.43
C SER A 117 -4.09 20.69 6.41
N ALA A 118 -4.77 19.92 5.56
CA ALA A 118 -6.22 19.94 5.42
C ALA A 118 -6.94 19.42 6.67
N ILE A 119 -6.49 18.32 7.29
CA ILE A 119 -7.05 17.80 8.55
C ILE A 119 -6.99 18.89 9.65
N ARG A 120 -5.87 19.62 9.75
CA ARG A 120 -5.70 20.66 10.76
C ARG A 120 -6.58 21.89 10.52
N LYS A 121 -6.83 22.24 9.25
CA LYS A 121 -7.56 23.46 8.87
C LYS A 121 -9.06 23.26 8.67
N ASN A 122 -9.45 22.13 8.11
CA ASN A 122 -10.83 21.78 7.78
C ASN A 122 -11.02 20.25 7.89
N PRO A 123 -11.16 19.72 9.11
CA PRO A 123 -11.31 18.28 9.33
C PRO A 123 -12.59 17.70 8.72
N ASP A 124 -13.63 18.52 8.48
CA ASP A 124 -14.91 18.10 7.88
C ASP A 124 -14.83 17.98 6.35
N SER A 125 -13.67 18.29 5.76
CA SER A 125 -13.45 18.12 4.34
C SER A 125 -13.68 16.67 3.91
N ARG A 126 -14.56 16.48 2.93
CA ARG A 126 -14.80 15.18 2.28
C ARG A 126 -13.76 14.88 1.18
N ARG A 127 -12.69 15.68 1.11
CA ARG A 127 -11.63 15.60 0.08
C ARG A 127 -10.24 15.33 0.67
N LEU A 128 -10.20 14.74 1.86
CA LEU A 128 -8.96 14.30 2.51
C LEU A 128 -8.53 12.98 1.86
N LEU A 129 -7.77 13.07 0.77
CA LEU A 129 -7.42 11.92 -0.08
C LEU A 129 -5.91 11.86 -0.33
N VAL A 130 -5.43 10.63 -0.48
CA VAL A 130 -4.08 10.31 -0.98
C VAL A 130 -4.26 9.17 -1.97
N THR A 131 -3.71 9.29 -3.18
CA THR A 131 -3.78 8.23 -4.19
C THR A 131 -2.39 7.83 -4.66
N ALA A 132 -2.18 6.53 -4.87
CA ALA A 132 -1.01 5.99 -5.55
C ALA A 132 -1.28 5.68 -7.02
N TRP A 133 -2.55 5.73 -7.47
CA TRP A 133 -2.93 5.37 -8.83
C TRP A 133 -2.73 6.54 -9.80
N ASN A 134 -1.54 6.63 -10.41
CA ASN A 134 -1.21 7.62 -11.44
C ASN A 134 -1.16 6.97 -12.83
N PRO A 135 -2.21 7.10 -13.67
CA PRO A 135 -2.26 6.46 -14.99
C PRO A 135 -1.09 6.80 -15.91
N GLY A 136 -0.47 7.98 -15.76
CA GLY A 136 0.68 8.39 -16.58
C GLY A 136 2.00 7.73 -16.19
N GLU A 137 2.06 7.08 -15.02
CA GLU A 137 3.29 6.46 -14.49
C GLU A 137 3.16 4.95 -14.23
N ILE A 138 1.96 4.34 -14.36
CA ILE A 138 1.73 2.91 -14.03
C ILE A 138 2.72 1.98 -14.75
N ASP A 139 2.93 2.17 -16.06
CA ASP A 139 3.80 1.29 -16.86
C ASP A 139 5.29 1.40 -16.50
N GLN A 140 5.66 2.46 -15.75
CA GLN A 140 7.02 2.68 -15.26
C GLN A 140 7.24 2.06 -13.87
N MET A 141 6.19 1.53 -13.24
CA MET A 141 6.26 0.88 -11.93
C MET A 141 6.54 -0.61 -12.11
N LYS A 142 7.41 -1.18 -11.26
CA LYS A 142 7.63 -2.64 -11.26
C LYS A 142 6.38 -3.44 -10.90
N LEU A 143 5.50 -2.84 -10.10
CA LEU A 143 4.16 -3.33 -9.83
C LEU A 143 3.19 -2.14 -9.73
N PRO A 144 2.01 -2.21 -10.37
CA PRO A 144 0.92 -1.29 -10.09
C PRO A 144 0.51 -1.34 -8.62
N PRO A 145 0.03 -0.22 -8.05
CA PRO A 145 -0.27 -0.13 -6.63
C PRO A 145 -1.49 -0.97 -6.25
N CYS A 146 -1.34 -1.85 -5.25
CA CYS A 146 -2.41 -2.67 -4.69
C CYS A 146 -3.31 -1.87 -3.73
N HIS A 147 -2.70 -1.09 -2.82
CA HIS A 147 -3.41 -0.13 -1.96
C HIS A 147 -3.42 1.23 -2.64
N ALA A 148 -4.37 1.40 -3.55
CA ALA A 148 -4.39 2.46 -4.55
C ALA A 148 -4.89 3.82 -4.04
N MET A 149 -5.84 3.84 -3.11
CA MET A 149 -6.51 5.04 -2.58
C MET A 149 -6.99 4.79 -1.15
#